data_AF-A0A6B2E2A5-F1
#
_entry.id   AF-A0A6B2E2A5-F1
#
_cell.length_a   1.000
_cell.length_b   1.000
_cell.length_c   1.000
_cell.angle_alpha   90.00
_cell.angle_beta   90.00
_cell.angle_gamma   90.00
#
_symmetry.space_group_name_H-M   'P 1'
#
loop_
_entity.id
_entity.type
_entity.pdbx_description
1 polymer ?
#
loop_
_entity_poly.entity_id
_entity_poly.type
_entity_poly.pdbx_seq_one_letter_code
_entity_poly.pdbx_strand_id
1 'polypeptide(L)'
;MKELLFMLADLWMIFAGFFYGVKFIRRYANYLLGLEWMIVATSGTNFLVWSLLGGDDGSFLYTVAYFFDAFSRSVGITLILVMGLMRVTHRYKPSLAADIGAFAVAIAAGAYLQQFRGEHLHVGPATFYIVVNVLTTLFLAYFSVRLWKIGAKTLAIAAGLATAAGTAIALTYDFFPFPDDQHRTVFYILALGTWGTQLFVYFRCYRALHEHNVRTGVEPASHSRSATSV
;
A
#
# COMPACT_ATOMS: atom_id res chain seq x y z
N MET A 1 25.73 -8.53 -0.19
CA MET A 1 25.00 -7.83 -1.27
C MET A 1 23.48 -7.92 -1.11
N LYS A 2 22.90 -9.10 -0.85
CA LYS A 2 21.46 -9.26 -0.62
C LYS A 2 20.93 -8.44 0.57
N GLU A 3 21.61 -8.46 1.72
CA GLU A 3 21.24 -7.68 2.90
C GLU A 3 21.17 -6.17 2.64
N LEU A 4 22.13 -5.62 1.89
CA LEU A 4 22.11 -4.21 1.50
C LEU A 4 20.91 -3.89 0.61
N LEU A 5 20.60 -4.76 -0.36
CA LEU A 5 19.43 -4.59 -1.24
C LEU A 5 18.12 -4.68 -0.45
N PHE A 6 18.06 -5.57 0.54
CA PHE A 6 16.94 -5.70 1.46
C PHE A 6 16.74 -4.41 2.25
N MET A 7 17.78 -3.90 2.90
CA MET A 7 17.73 -2.65 3.65
C MET A 7 17.34 -1.47 2.75
N LEU A 8 17.87 -1.39 1.53
CA LEU A 8 17.51 -0.34 0.58
C LEU A 8 16.05 -0.42 0.15
N ALA A 9 15.53 -1.62 -0.11
CA ALA A 9 14.14 -1.84 -0.46
C ALA A 9 13.19 -1.45 0.70
N ASP A 10 13.56 -1.80 1.93
CA ASP A 10 12.78 -1.45 3.12
C ASP A 10 12.80 0.06 3.37
N LEU A 11 13.99 0.68 3.34
CA LEU A 11 14.14 2.14 3.48
C LEU A 11 13.36 2.90 2.39
N TRP A 12 13.32 2.38 1.16
CA TRP A 12 12.50 2.93 0.09
C TRP A 12 11.01 2.88 0.43
N MET A 13 10.53 1.73 0.91
CA MET A 13 9.14 1.56 1.33
C MET A 13 8.78 2.49 2.49
N ILE A 14 9.61 2.54 3.53
CA ILE A 14 9.44 3.40 4.71
C ILE A 14 9.39 4.87 4.28
N PHE A 15 10.35 5.31 3.46
CA PHE A 15 10.38 6.68 2.95
C PHE A 15 9.12 7.00 2.15
N ALA A 16 8.75 6.14 1.19
CA ALA A 16 7.59 6.35 0.35
C ALA A 16 6.30 6.42 1.19
N GLY A 17 6.11 5.52 2.15
CA GLY A 17 4.95 5.50 3.03
C GLY A 17 4.83 6.76 3.88
N PHE A 18 5.86 7.13 4.65
CA PHE A 18 5.76 8.35 5.47
C PHE A 18 5.66 9.62 4.62
N PHE A 19 6.51 9.77 3.60
CA PHE A 19 6.58 10.99 2.82
C PHE A 19 5.31 11.24 2.00
N TYR A 20 4.79 10.22 1.31
CA TYR A 20 3.57 10.36 0.52
C TYR A 20 2.30 10.27 1.39
N GLY A 21 2.33 9.53 2.50
CA GLY A 21 1.25 9.52 3.48
C GLY A 21 0.99 10.91 4.07
N VAL A 22 2.04 11.61 4.52
CA VAL A 22 1.93 13.00 4.99
C VAL A 22 1.39 13.92 3.89
N LYS A 23 1.81 13.72 2.63
CA LYS A 23 1.32 14.54 1.52
C LYS A 23 -0.16 14.27 1.20
N PHE A 24 -0.64 13.04 1.31
CA PHE A 24 -2.06 12.71 1.16
C PHE A 24 -2.93 13.47 2.16
N ILE A 25 -2.50 13.49 3.43
CA ILE A 25 -3.20 14.21 4.49
C ILE A 25 -3.13 15.72 4.25
N ARG A 26 -1.91 16.27 4.12
CA ARG A 26 -1.72 17.73 4.08
C ARG A 26 -2.23 18.39 2.81
N ARG A 27 -2.12 17.73 1.65
CA ARG A 27 -2.48 18.35 0.35
C ARG A 27 -3.88 18.00 -0.11
N TYR A 28 -4.39 16.83 0.26
CA TYR A 28 -5.65 16.32 -0.28
C TYR A 28 -6.70 16.02 0.79
N ALA A 29 -6.37 16.15 2.09
CA ALA A 29 -7.21 15.73 3.20
C ALA A 29 -7.74 14.30 2.99
N ASN A 30 -6.91 13.42 2.43
CA ASN A 30 -7.25 12.03 2.17
C ASN A 30 -6.62 11.18 3.28
N TYR A 31 -7.37 11.02 4.37
CA TYR A 31 -6.91 10.30 5.56
C TYR A 31 -6.83 8.80 5.33
N LEU A 32 -7.73 8.22 4.53
CA LEU A 32 -7.68 6.81 4.14
C LEU A 32 -6.31 6.43 3.54
N LEU A 33 -5.92 7.07 2.44
CA LEU A 33 -4.63 6.79 1.80
C LEU A 33 -3.46 7.26 2.67
N GLY A 34 -3.62 8.40 3.34
CA GLY A 34 -2.56 8.98 4.15
C GLY A 34 -2.13 8.07 5.30
N LEU A 35 -3.09 7.58 6.07
CA LEU A 35 -2.84 6.70 7.22
C LEU A 35 -2.42 5.31 6.76
N GLU A 36 -3.02 4.76 5.70
CA GLU A 36 -2.61 3.47 5.14
C GLU A 36 -1.13 3.47 4.74
N TRP A 37 -0.68 4.52 4.04
CA TRP A 37 0.73 4.67 3.65
C TRP A 37 1.65 4.69 4.88
N MET A 38 1.22 5.35 5.96
CA MET A 38 1.97 5.38 7.21
C MET A 38 1.98 4.02 7.90
N ILE A 39 0.88 3.27 7.86
CA ILE A 39 0.79 1.92 8.41
C ILE A 39 1.77 0.98 7.71
N VAL A 40 1.85 1.02 6.37
CA VAL A 40 2.83 0.25 5.61
C VAL A 40 4.27 0.64 5.99
N ALA A 41 4.55 1.94 6.15
CA ALA A 41 5.87 2.40 6.60
C ALA A 41 6.17 2.01 8.06
N THR A 42 5.19 2.01 8.94
CA THR A 42 5.33 1.54 10.33
C THR A 42 5.61 0.05 10.36
N SER A 43 4.95 -0.74 9.51
CA SER A 43 5.25 -2.17 9.32
C SER A 43 6.73 -2.37 8.96
N GLY A 44 7.20 -1.72 7.88
CA GLY A 44 8.59 -1.80 7.45
C GLY A 44 9.58 -1.31 8.50
N THR A 45 9.26 -0.23 9.22
CA THR A 45 10.13 0.29 10.28
C THR A 45 10.32 -0.74 11.40
N ASN A 46 9.24 -1.39 11.85
CA ASN A 46 9.33 -2.42 12.87
C ASN A 46 10.08 -3.64 12.36
N PHE A 47 9.87 -4.02 11.10
CA PHE A 47 10.56 -5.13 10.44
C PHE A 47 12.07 -4.88 10.30
N LEU A 48 12.47 -3.68 9.87
CA LEU A 48 13.87 -3.26 9.78
C LEU A 48 14.56 -3.28 11.14
N VAL A 49 13.94 -2.66 12.14
CA VAL A 49 14.53 -2.58 13.49
C VAL A 49 14.61 -3.98 14.11
N TRP A 50 13.59 -4.81 13.93
CA TRP A 50 13.62 -6.22 14.33
C TRP A 50 14.79 -6.98 13.70
N SER A 51 14.98 -6.85 12.38
CA SER A 51 16.07 -7.50 11.66
C SER A 51 17.45 -7.03 12.14
N LEU A 52 17.61 -5.73 12.39
CA LEU A 52 18.85 -5.15 12.93
C LEU A 52 19.16 -5.57 14.37
N LEU A 53 18.14 -5.90 15.17
CA LEU A 53 18.27 -6.35 16.56
C LEU A 53 18.45 -7.86 16.72
N GLY A 54 18.65 -8.59 15.62
CA GLY A 54 18.98 -10.03 15.65
C GLY A 54 17.82 -10.97 15.33
N GLY A 55 16.64 -10.45 14.98
CA GLY A 55 15.61 -11.24 14.29
C GLY A 55 14.88 -12.28 15.16
N ASP A 56 14.63 -12.02 16.43
CA ASP A 56 13.86 -12.93 17.31
C ASP A 56 12.37 -12.91 16.96
N ASP A 57 11.81 -14.05 16.52
CA ASP A 57 10.39 -14.21 16.17
C ASP A 57 9.44 -14.00 17.37
N GLY A 58 9.95 -14.13 18.60
CA GLY A 58 9.22 -13.80 19.83
C GLY A 58 9.10 -12.31 20.11
N SER A 59 9.80 -11.46 19.34
CA SER A 59 9.86 -10.03 19.57
C SER A 59 8.52 -9.32 19.35
N PHE A 60 8.25 -8.33 20.20
CA PHE A 60 7.12 -7.44 20.02
C PHE A 60 7.18 -6.70 18.66
N LEU A 61 8.39 -6.31 18.21
CA LEU A 61 8.58 -5.63 16.92
C LEU A 61 8.16 -6.52 15.75
N TYR A 62 8.48 -7.81 15.81
CA TYR A 62 8.06 -8.78 14.81
C TYR A 62 6.54 -8.92 14.76
N THR A 63 5.90 -9.03 15.93
CA THR A 63 4.44 -9.11 16.02
C THR A 63 3.76 -7.86 15.44
N VAL A 64 4.29 -6.66 15.73
CA VAL A 64 3.76 -5.41 15.19
C VAL A 64 3.93 -5.32 13.67
N ALA A 65 5.10 -5.72 13.14
CA ALA A 65 5.34 -5.74 11.70
C ALA A 65 4.34 -6.66 10.97
N TYR A 66 4.19 -7.90 11.42
CA TYR A 66 3.26 -8.85 10.81
C TYR A 66 1.79 -8.47 10.99
N PHE A 67 1.42 -7.85 12.11
CA PHE A 67 0.08 -7.28 12.29
C PHE A 67 -0.24 -6.26 11.20
N PHE A 68 0.66 -5.30 10.98
CA PHE A 68 0.45 -4.25 9.98
C PHE A 68 0.60 -4.75 8.54
N ASP A 69 1.44 -5.75 8.27
CA ASP A 69 1.45 -6.44 6.96
C ASP A 69 0.10 -7.11 6.68
N ALA A 70 -0.41 -7.91 7.62
CA ALA A 70 -1.70 -8.58 7.51
C ALA A 70 -2.86 -7.59 7.36
N PHE A 71 -2.85 -6.51 8.14
CA PHE A 71 -3.77 -5.37 8.01
C PHE A 71 -3.77 -4.81 6.58
N SER A 72 -2.58 -4.51 6.05
CA SER A 72 -2.42 -3.82 4.77
C SER A 72 -2.82 -4.73 3.61
N ARG A 73 -2.41 -6.00 3.64
CA ARG A 73 -2.75 -7.00 2.61
C ARG A 73 -4.23 -7.36 2.59
N SER A 74 -4.90 -7.33 3.74
CA SER A 74 -6.29 -7.72 3.88
C SER A 74 -7.25 -6.62 3.46
N VAL A 75 -7.18 -5.46 4.13
CA VAL A 75 -8.18 -4.39 4.05
C VAL A 75 -7.55 -3.04 3.72
N GLY A 76 -6.28 -2.82 4.09
CA GLY A 76 -5.57 -1.56 3.89
C GLY A 76 -5.35 -1.21 2.41
N ILE A 77 -4.39 -1.88 1.76
CA ILE A 77 -4.07 -1.69 0.34
C ILE A 77 -5.05 -2.43 -0.60
N THR A 78 -6.23 -2.73 -0.07
CA THR A 78 -7.38 -3.25 -0.80
C THR A 78 -8.55 -2.28 -0.65
N LEU A 79 -9.41 -2.45 0.35
CA LEU A 79 -10.61 -1.65 0.58
C LEU A 79 -10.29 -0.18 0.86
N ILE A 80 -9.37 0.11 1.80
CA ILE A 80 -9.01 1.49 2.18
C ILE A 80 -8.36 2.21 0.99
N LEU A 81 -7.49 1.53 0.25
CA LEU A 81 -6.94 2.02 -1.01
C LEU A 81 -8.04 2.36 -2.02
N VAL A 82 -8.94 1.43 -2.30
CA VAL A 82 -10.05 1.63 -3.25
C VAL A 82 -10.89 2.83 -2.84
N MET A 83 -11.35 2.88 -1.59
CA MET A 83 -12.14 4.00 -1.06
C MET A 83 -11.38 5.33 -1.17
N GLY A 84 -10.08 5.32 -0.85
CA GLY A 84 -9.23 6.50 -0.97
C GLY A 84 -9.07 6.99 -2.41
N LEU A 85 -8.93 6.08 -3.38
CA LEU A 85 -8.86 6.38 -4.82
C LEU A 85 -10.22 6.74 -5.42
N MET A 86 -11.32 6.29 -4.82
CA MET A 86 -12.68 6.70 -5.21
C MET A 86 -12.91 8.20 -5.09
N ARG A 87 -12.13 8.90 -4.25
CA ARG A 87 -12.15 10.37 -4.20
C ARG A 87 -11.84 11.02 -5.55
N VAL A 88 -10.83 10.53 -6.27
CA VAL A 88 -10.42 11.11 -7.57
C VAL A 88 -11.08 10.44 -8.78
N THR A 89 -11.64 9.25 -8.62
CA THR A 89 -12.30 8.53 -9.72
C THR A 89 -13.81 8.69 -9.73
N HIS A 90 -14.45 8.69 -8.56
CA HIS A 90 -15.90 8.68 -8.38
C HIS A 90 -16.42 9.87 -7.55
N ARG A 91 -15.53 10.81 -7.16
CA ARG A 91 -15.86 11.96 -6.28
C ARG A 91 -16.40 11.53 -4.91
N TYR A 92 -16.05 10.33 -4.49
CA TYR A 92 -16.47 9.79 -3.20
C TYR A 92 -15.87 10.64 -2.07
N LYS A 93 -16.73 11.09 -1.16
CA LYS A 93 -16.35 11.80 0.08
C LYS A 93 -16.81 10.93 1.24
N PRO A 94 -15.94 10.04 1.77
CA PRO A 94 -16.33 9.20 2.89
C PRO A 94 -16.72 10.06 4.09
N SER A 95 -17.71 9.59 4.84
CA SER A 95 -18.00 10.14 6.16
C SER A 95 -16.93 9.69 7.15
N LEU A 96 -16.76 10.43 8.24
CA LEU A 96 -15.85 10.03 9.31
C LEU A 96 -16.16 8.62 9.86
N ALA A 97 -17.45 8.26 9.92
CA ALA A 97 -17.87 6.93 10.34
C ALA A 97 -17.43 5.83 9.36
N ALA A 98 -17.49 6.09 8.05
CA ALA A 98 -17.01 5.15 7.04
C ALA A 98 -15.49 4.96 7.12
N ASP A 99 -14.73 6.04 7.33
CA ASP A 99 -13.28 5.97 7.52
C ASP A 99 -12.92 5.15 8.77
N ILE A 100 -13.53 5.47 9.92
CA ILE A 100 -13.31 4.74 11.18
C ILE A 100 -13.70 3.26 11.01
N GLY A 101 -14.85 2.99 10.37
CA GLY A 101 -15.32 1.62 10.12
C GLY A 101 -14.33 0.82 9.27
N ALA A 102 -13.78 1.42 8.21
CA ALA A 102 -12.80 0.76 7.35
C ALA A 102 -11.52 0.41 8.12
N PHE A 103 -11.00 1.35 8.92
CA PHE A 103 -9.84 1.08 9.78
C PHE A 103 -10.14 0.04 10.87
N ALA A 104 -11.33 0.08 11.48
CA ALA A 104 -11.72 -0.90 12.51
C ALA A 104 -11.81 -2.32 11.94
N VAL A 105 -12.41 -2.48 10.75
CA VAL A 105 -12.43 -3.77 10.04
C VAL A 105 -11.02 -4.23 9.71
N ALA A 106 -10.15 -3.32 9.26
CA ALA A 106 -8.77 -3.62 8.96
C ALA A 106 -7.96 -4.03 10.20
N ILE A 107 -8.18 -3.40 11.36
CA ILE A 107 -7.59 -3.79 12.65
C ILE A 107 -8.03 -5.21 13.02
N ALA A 108 -9.34 -5.49 12.95
CA ALA A 108 -9.88 -6.81 13.26
C ALA A 108 -9.32 -7.89 12.32
N ALA A 109 -9.27 -7.61 11.01
CA ALA A 109 -8.70 -8.49 10.01
C ALA A 109 -7.21 -8.73 10.25
N GLY A 110 -6.42 -7.68 10.49
CA GLY A 110 -4.99 -7.81 10.80
C GLY A 110 -4.74 -8.61 12.08
N ALA A 111 -5.53 -8.36 13.14
CA ALA A 111 -5.42 -9.07 14.42
C ALA A 111 -5.75 -10.55 14.30
N TYR A 112 -6.76 -10.89 13.50
CA TYR A 112 -7.15 -12.27 13.22
C TYR A 112 -6.18 -12.96 12.25
N LEU A 113 -5.78 -12.31 11.16
CA LEU A 113 -5.02 -12.96 10.11
C LEU A 113 -3.53 -13.12 10.44
N GLN A 114 -2.96 -12.25 11.28
CA GLN A 114 -1.55 -12.36 11.68
C GLN A 114 -1.23 -13.69 12.40
N GLN A 115 -2.21 -14.36 12.99
CA GLN A 115 -1.99 -15.62 13.72
C GLN A 115 -1.64 -16.77 12.78
N PHE A 116 -1.98 -16.65 11.50
CA PHE A 116 -1.67 -17.64 10.45
C PHE A 116 -0.29 -17.36 9.81
N ARG A 117 0.61 -16.71 10.55
CA ARG A 117 2.02 -16.55 10.18
C ARG A 117 2.76 -17.87 10.43
N GLY A 118 3.42 -18.41 9.41
CA GLY A 118 4.20 -19.65 9.56
C GLY A 118 4.52 -20.33 8.23
N GLU A 119 5.33 -21.39 8.30
CA GLU A 119 5.77 -22.16 7.12
C GLU A 119 4.65 -23.00 6.48
N HIS A 120 3.51 -23.14 7.15
CA HIS A 120 2.40 -23.95 6.66
C HIS A 120 1.46 -23.11 5.81
N LEU A 121 1.12 -23.64 4.63
CA LEU A 121 0.13 -23.02 3.77
C LEU A 121 -1.24 -23.06 4.44
N HIS A 122 -1.67 -21.92 4.97
CA HIS A 122 -3.03 -21.73 5.46
C HIS A 122 -3.94 -21.35 4.30
N VAL A 123 -4.49 -22.36 3.61
CA VAL A 123 -5.27 -22.19 2.37
C VAL A 123 -6.38 -21.14 2.52
N GLY A 124 -7.11 -21.11 3.65
CA GLY A 124 -8.16 -20.12 3.89
C GLY A 124 -7.67 -18.67 3.85
N PRO A 125 -6.79 -18.25 4.78
CA PRO A 125 -6.16 -16.91 4.76
C PRO A 125 -5.46 -16.58 3.44
N ALA A 126 -4.72 -17.52 2.86
CA ALA A 126 -4.03 -17.33 1.59
C ALA A 126 -5.01 -17.04 0.45
N THR A 127 -6.07 -17.85 0.31
CA THR A 127 -7.14 -17.63 -0.69
C THR A 127 -7.82 -16.29 -0.47
N PHE A 128 -8.10 -15.92 0.78
CA PHE A 128 -8.67 -14.61 1.10
C PHE A 128 -7.78 -13.47 0.58
N TYR A 129 -6.47 -13.49 0.87
CA TYR A 129 -5.54 -12.46 0.37
C TYR A 129 -5.50 -12.37 -1.15
N ILE A 130 -5.52 -13.49 -1.87
CA ILE A 130 -5.59 -13.48 -3.34
C ILE A 130 -6.91 -12.89 -3.82
N VAL A 131 -8.05 -13.29 -3.24
CA VAL A 131 -9.36 -12.80 -3.69
C VAL A 131 -9.45 -11.29 -3.53
N VAL A 132 -9.07 -10.74 -2.38
CA VAL A 132 -9.07 -9.28 -2.17
C VAL A 132 -8.05 -8.58 -3.06
N ASN A 133 -6.89 -9.20 -3.33
CA ASN A 133 -5.91 -8.68 -4.27
C ASN A 133 -6.47 -8.63 -5.70
N VAL A 134 -7.13 -9.69 -6.19
CA VAL A 134 -7.73 -9.73 -7.53
C VAL A 134 -8.80 -8.66 -7.68
N LEU A 135 -9.72 -8.54 -6.71
CA LEU A 135 -10.75 -7.51 -6.70
C LEU A 135 -10.15 -6.09 -6.74
N THR A 136 -9.09 -5.88 -5.97
CA THR A 136 -8.35 -4.60 -5.95
C THR A 136 -7.65 -4.35 -7.29
N THR A 137 -7.03 -5.36 -7.88
CA THR A 137 -6.36 -5.28 -9.19
C THR A 137 -7.34 -4.92 -10.30
N LEU A 138 -8.58 -5.44 -10.28
CA LEU A 138 -9.62 -5.03 -11.23
C LEU A 138 -9.94 -3.53 -11.10
N PHE A 139 -10.06 -3.02 -9.88
CA PHE A 139 -10.25 -1.59 -9.65
C PHE A 139 -9.03 -0.76 -10.10
N LEU A 140 -7.81 -1.23 -9.84
CA LEU A 140 -6.57 -0.55 -10.24
C LEU A 140 -6.33 -0.57 -11.75
N ALA A 141 -6.83 -1.59 -12.45
CA ALA A 141 -6.88 -1.61 -13.92
C ALA A 141 -7.83 -0.51 -14.43
N TYR A 142 -9.02 -0.39 -13.84
CA TYR A 142 -9.93 0.73 -14.12
C TYR A 142 -9.27 2.09 -13.81
N PHE A 143 -8.57 2.22 -12.68
CA PHE A 143 -7.84 3.44 -12.31
C PHE A 143 -6.78 3.80 -13.36
N SER A 144 -6.03 2.80 -13.85
CA SER A 144 -5.06 2.96 -14.95
C SER A 144 -5.73 3.42 -16.25
N VAL A 145 -6.89 2.86 -16.59
CA VAL A 145 -7.68 3.29 -17.76
C VAL A 145 -8.14 4.75 -17.60
N ARG A 146 -8.53 5.18 -16.40
CA ARG A 146 -8.91 6.59 -16.13
C ARG A 146 -7.72 7.53 -16.35
N LEU A 147 -6.52 7.16 -15.89
CA LEU A 147 -5.28 7.91 -16.15
C LEU A 147 -4.98 8.02 -17.64
N TRP A 148 -5.15 6.92 -18.38
CA TRP A 148 -4.95 6.90 -19.82
C TRP A 148 -5.89 7.88 -20.54
N LYS A 149 -7.16 7.89 -20.16
CA LYS A 149 -8.20 8.75 -20.75
C LYS A 149 -7.93 10.24 -20.53
N ILE A 150 -7.28 10.63 -19.43
CA ILE A 150 -6.90 12.04 -19.17
C ILE A 150 -5.55 12.42 -19.80
N GLY A 151 -4.94 11.53 -20.60
CA GLY A 151 -3.67 11.75 -21.30
C GLY A 151 -2.41 11.42 -20.48
N ALA A 152 -2.55 10.97 -19.22
CA ALA A 152 -1.43 10.64 -18.33
C ALA A 152 -0.87 9.23 -18.61
N LYS A 153 -0.49 8.94 -19.86
CA LYS A 153 -0.14 7.59 -20.34
C LYS A 153 1.01 6.94 -19.59
N THR A 154 2.10 7.68 -19.33
CA THR A 154 3.25 7.14 -18.58
C THR A 154 2.86 6.72 -17.16
N LEU A 155 2.02 7.50 -16.49
CA LEU A 155 1.51 7.16 -15.16
C LEU A 155 0.53 5.98 -15.20
N ALA A 156 -0.30 5.89 -16.24
CA ALA A 156 -1.17 4.73 -16.44
C ALA A 156 -0.37 3.43 -16.62
N ILE A 157 0.71 3.46 -17.43
CA ILE A 157 1.60 2.30 -17.62
C ILE A 157 2.31 1.97 -16.30
N ALA A 158 2.87 2.98 -15.61
CA ALA A 158 3.53 2.76 -14.33
C ALA A 158 2.59 2.15 -13.29
N ALA A 159 1.34 2.62 -13.20
CA ALA A 159 0.33 2.06 -12.31
C ALA A 159 -0.01 0.61 -12.69
N GLY A 160 -0.16 0.31 -13.97
CA GLY A 160 -0.37 -1.05 -14.46
C GLY A 160 0.77 -2.00 -14.08
N LEU A 161 2.02 -1.59 -14.32
CA LEU A 161 3.22 -2.37 -13.98
C LEU A 161 3.36 -2.56 -12.47
N ALA A 162 3.17 -1.51 -11.67
CA ALA A 162 3.23 -1.61 -10.21
C ALA A 162 2.13 -2.54 -9.65
N THR A 163 0.93 -2.50 -10.24
CA THR A 163 -0.17 -3.40 -9.87
C THR A 163 0.12 -4.86 -10.25
N ALA A 164 0.68 -5.08 -11.44
CA ALA A 164 1.09 -6.41 -11.88
C ALA A 164 2.18 -7.00 -10.97
N ALA A 165 3.19 -6.18 -10.61
CA ALA A 165 4.21 -6.58 -9.64
C ALA A 165 3.61 -6.93 -8.27
N GLY A 166 2.71 -6.09 -7.74
CA GLY A 166 2.01 -6.38 -6.48
C GLY A 166 1.19 -7.66 -6.52
N THR A 167 0.53 -7.94 -7.65
CA THR A 167 -0.20 -9.20 -7.87
C THR A 167 0.75 -10.40 -7.91
N ALA A 168 1.89 -10.27 -8.59
CA ALA A 168 2.91 -11.32 -8.61
C ALA A 168 3.45 -11.61 -7.20
N ILE A 169 3.71 -10.58 -6.39
CA ILE A 169 4.09 -10.75 -4.99
C ILE A 169 2.98 -11.46 -4.19
N ALA A 170 1.72 -11.08 -4.35
CA ALA A 170 0.61 -11.74 -3.66
C ALA A 170 0.48 -13.23 -4.01
N LEU A 171 0.65 -13.59 -5.28
CA LEU A 171 0.62 -14.99 -5.74
C LEU A 171 1.79 -15.81 -5.21
N THR A 172 2.99 -15.21 -5.23
CA THR A 172 4.23 -15.88 -4.78
C THR A 172 4.43 -15.87 -3.27
N TYR A 173 3.65 -15.06 -2.53
CA TYR A 173 3.70 -15.02 -1.07
C TYR A 173 3.38 -16.40 -0.48
N ASP A 174 2.23 -16.96 -0.89
CA ASP A 174 1.63 -18.16 -0.29
C ASP A 174 1.52 -19.34 -1.26
N PHE A 175 1.05 -19.14 -2.51
CA PHE A 175 0.69 -20.25 -3.41
C PHE A 175 1.82 -20.71 -4.32
N PHE A 176 2.66 -19.79 -4.75
CA PHE A 176 3.75 -20.08 -5.69
C PHE A 176 5.09 -19.57 -5.17
N PRO A 177 5.54 -20.00 -3.97
CA PRO A 177 6.85 -19.63 -3.47
C PRO A 177 7.93 -20.19 -4.41
N PHE A 178 8.88 -19.33 -4.78
CA PHE A 178 10.04 -19.75 -5.55
C PHE A 178 11.22 -20.08 -4.61
N PRO A 179 12.22 -20.87 -5.05
CA PRO A 179 13.37 -21.20 -4.23
C PRO A 179 14.12 -19.95 -3.76
N ASP A 180 14.34 -19.83 -2.45
CA ASP A 180 15.06 -18.72 -1.81
C ASP A 180 15.85 -19.24 -0.59
N ASP A 181 16.59 -18.37 0.08
CA ASP A 181 17.24 -18.69 1.36
C ASP A 181 16.22 -18.88 2.51
N GLN A 182 16.69 -19.39 3.64
CA GLN A 182 15.86 -19.70 4.82
C GLN A 182 15.05 -18.49 5.33
N HIS A 183 15.47 -17.27 5.02
CA HIS A 183 14.81 -16.03 5.44
C HIS A 183 13.97 -15.41 4.32
N ARG A 184 13.84 -16.08 3.16
CA ARG A 184 13.14 -15.57 1.97
C ARG A 184 13.64 -14.17 1.57
N THR A 185 14.95 -13.94 1.65
CA THR A 185 15.54 -12.61 1.49
C THR A 185 15.24 -12.00 0.12
N VAL A 186 15.31 -12.78 -0.97
CA VAL A 186 15.01 -12.29 -2.32
C VAL A 186 13.53 -11.94 -2.45
N PHE A 187 12.66 -12.78 -1.90
CA PHE A 187 11.24 -12.48 -1.84
C PHE A 187 10.96 -11.15 -1.12
N TYR A 188 11.55 -10.93 0.06
CA TYR A 188 11.34 -9.68 0.79
C TYR A 188 11.93 -8.46 0.08
N ILE A 189 13.09 -8.58 -0.59
CA ILE A 189 13.64 -7.50 -1.43
C ILE A 189 12.61 -7.09 -2.49
N LEU A 190 12.04 -8.07 -3.21
CA LEU A 190 11.07 -7.82 -4.26
C LEU A 190 9.75 -7.29 -3.70
N ALA A 191 9.27 -7.84 -2.58
CA ALA A 191 8.05 -7.42 -1.92
C ALA A 191 8.15 -5.97 -1.44
N LEU A 192 9.13 -5.65 -0.60
CA LEU A 192 9.34 -4.31 -0.04
C LEU A 192 9.60 -3.27 -1.14
N GLY A 193 10.40 -3.62 -2.15
CA GLY A 193 10.63 -2.78 -3.31
C GLY A 193 9.35 -2.50 -4.11
N THR A 194 8.50 -3.52 -4.28
CA THR A 194 7.20 -3.40 -4.94
C THR A 194 6.25 -2.52 -4.13
N TRP A 195 6.13 -2.75 -2.83
CA TRP A 195 5.33 -1.93 -1.92
C TRP A 195 5.73 -0.46 -2.00
N GLY A 196 7.02 -0.14 -1.79
CA GLY A 196 7.50 1.24 -1.89
C GLY A 196 7.22 1.88 -3.25
N THR A 197 7.35 1.11 -4.33
CA THR A 197 7.06 1.57 -5.69
C THR A 197 5.57 1.82 -5.90
N GLN A 198 4.69 0.95 -5.41
CA GLN A 198 3.24 1.15 -5.45
C GLN A 198 2.84 2.43 -4.68
N LEU A 199 3.38 2.62 -3.48
CA LEU A 199 3.14 3.81 -2.65
C LEU A 199 3.53 5.10 -3.41
N PHE A 200 4.69 5.09 -4.07
CA PHE A 200 5.15 6.20 -4.90
C PHE A 200 4.25 6.42 -6.14
N VAL A 201 4.06 5.38 -6.95
CA VAL A 201 3.37 5.46 -8.24
C VAL A 201 1.91 5.87 -8.03
N TYR A 202 1.19 5.23 -7.10
CA TYR A 202 -0.21 5.54 -6.86
C TYR A 202 -0.40 6.95 -6.32
N PHE A 203 0.53 7.48 -5.50
CA PHE A 203 0.51 8.90 -5.13
C PHE A 203 0.64 9.82 -6.35
N ARG A 204 1.58 9.54 -7.26
CA ARG A 204 1.77 10.35 -8.47
C ARG A 204 0.55 10.29 -9.38
N CYS A 205 -0.07 9.12 -9.51
CA CYS A 205 -1.29 8.91 -10.28
C CYS A 205 -2.50 9.62 -9.69
N TYR A 206 -2.70 9.49 -8.37
CA TYR A 206 -3.76 10.20 -7.65
C TYR A 206 -3.65 11.70 -7.89
N ARG A 207 -2.44 12.26 -7.74
CA ARG A 207 -2.20 13.67 -7.96
C ARG A 207 -2.55 14.10 -9.38
N ALA A 208 -2.17 13.33 -10.40
CA ALA A 208 -2.48 13.66 -11.80
C ALA A 208 -4.00 13.69 -12.07
N LEU A 209 -4.75 12.73 -11.52
CA LEU A 209 -6.22 12.73 -11.63
C LEU A 209 -6.85 13.88 -10.84
N HIS A 210 -6.35 14.17 -9.63
CA HIS A 210 -6.82 15.30 -8.85
C HIS A 210 -6.59 16.63 -9.57
N GLU A 211 -5.39 16.88 -10.08
CA GLU A 211 -5.04 18.08 -10.86
C GLU A 211 -5.92 18.20 -12.12
N HIS A 212 -6.21 17.08 -12.79
CA HIS A 212 -7.15 17.06 -13.92
C HIS A 212 -8.58 17.42 -13.50
N ASN A 213 -9.08 16.85 -12.39
CA ASN A 213 -10.42 17.15 -11.86
C ASN A 213 -10.55 18.62 -11.47
N VAL A 214 -9.51 19.22 -10.87
CA VAL A 214 -9.49 20.65 -10.55
C VAL A 214 -9.51 21.50 -11.83
N ARG A 215 -8.64 21.18 -12.80
CA ARG A 215 -8.56 21.92 -14.08
C ARG A 215 -9.86 21.88 -14.88
N THR A 216 -10.61 20.80 -14.79
CA THR A 216 -11.89 20.60 -15.50
C THR A 216 -13.10 21.10 -14.71
N GLY A 217 -12.90 21.73 -13.54
CA GLY A 217 -13.97 22.25 -12.69
C GLY A 217 -14.81 21.16 -12.00
N VAL A 218 -14.34 19.91 -12.02
CA VAL A 218 -14.99 18.76 -11.39
C VAL A 218 -14.81 18.77 -9.87
N GLU A 219 -13.64 19.19 -9.40
CA GLU A 219 -13.33 19.38 -7.98
C GLU A 219 -12.97 20.86 -7.76
N PRO A 220 -13.44 21.52 -6.67
CA PRO A 220 -12.98 22.86 -6.36
C PRO A 220 -11.47 22.86 -6.18
N ALA A 221 -10.81 23.93 -6.64
CA ALA A 221 -9.42 24.15 -6.27
C ALA A 221 -9.34 24.11 -4.75
N SER A 222 -8.54 23.20 -4.20
CA SER A 222 -8.28 23.19 -2.76
C SER A 222 -7.89 24.61 -2.38
N HIS A 223 -8.53 25.19 -1.36
CA HIS A 223 -8.05 26.42 -0.74
C HIS A 223 -6.68 26.13 -0.13
N SER A 224 -5.64 26.14 -0.97
CA SER A 224 -4.29 26.34 -0.52
C SER A 224 -4.31 27.70 0.13
N ARG A 225 -4.36 27.73 1.46
CA ARG A 225 -3.73 28.82 2.19
C ARG A 225 -2.40 29.05 1.49
N SER A 226 -2.25 30.24 0.95
CA SER A 226 -1.02 30.77 0.39
C SER A 226 0.11 30.51 1.38
N ALA A 227 0.83 29.42 1.19
CA ALA A 227 2.18 29.28 1.70
C ALA A 227 3.07 29.64 0.51
N THR A 228 3.23 30.95 0.39
CA THR A 228 4.34 31.64 -0.27
C THR A 228 5.65 30.90 0.04
N SER A 229 6.47 30.69 -1.00
CA SER A 229 7.94 30.65 -0.97
C SER A 229 8.64 30.09 0.28
N VAL A 230 9.27 28.91 0.16
CA VAL A 230 10.73 28.67 0.06
C VAL A 230 10.94 27.18 -0.24
#